data_AF-A0A140K8K7-F1
#
_entry.id   AF-A0A140K8K7-F1
#
_cell.length_a   1.000
_cell.length_b   1.000
_cell.length_c   1.000
_cell.angle_alpha   90.00
_cell.angle_beta   90.00
_cell.angle_gamma   90.00
#
_symmetry.space_group_name_H-M   'P 1'
#
loop_
_entity.id
_entity.type
_entity.pdbx_description
1 polymer ?
#
loop_
_entity_poly.entity_id
_entity_poly.type
_entity_poly.pdbx_seq_one_letter_code
_entity_poly.pdbx_strand_id
1 'polypeptide(L)'
;MTEANGSERLGAVVVLHEAVEKLSKLKVVWVDQDYSGENFARAVKQVCSDSVQVEVIERQSKNFEILPKRWIVERTFGWLNRFRRLSKDYELDTDMSTAMIYGSLIRLMTRRFTA
;
A
#
# COMPACT_ATOMS: atom_id res chain seq x y z
N MET A 1 18.79 0.12 -17.80
CA MET A 1 18.90 -0.39 -16.42
C MET A 1 17.58 -1.07 -16.12
N THR A 2 17.56 -2.36 -15.79
CA THR A 2 16.29 -3.08 -15.56
C THR A 2 15.68 -2.56 -14.27
N GLU A 3 14.54 -1.88 -14.35
CA GLU A 3 13.90 -1.14 -13.24
C GLU A 3 13.39 -2.04 -12.09
N ALA A 4 13.50 -3.37 -12.24
CA ALA A 4 13.04 -4.37 -11.28
C ALA A 4 14.16 -4.93 -10.36
N ASN A 5 15.22 -4.17 -10.08
CA ASN A 5 16.34 -4.63 -9.24
C ASN A 5 16.46 -3.91 -7.87
N GLY A 6 15.40 -3.20 -7.46
CA GLY A 6 15.35 -2.51 -6.17
C GLY A 6 14.85 -3.42 -5.04
N SER A 7 15.39 -3.26 -3.84
CA SER A 7 14.80 -3.86 -2.63
C SER A 7 13.38 -3.30 -2.43
N GLU A 8 12.42 -4.16 -2.09
CA GLU A 8 11.04 -3.72 -1.78
C GLU A 8 10.99 -2.63 -0.70
N ARG A 9 11.92 -2.67 0.26
CA ARG A 9 12.08 -1.64 1.29
C ARG A 9 12.42 -0.27 0.69
N LEU A 10 13.26 -0.22 -0.33
CA LEU A 10 13.57 1.02 -1.05
C LEU A 10 12.35 1.49 -1.84
N GLY A 11 11.66 0.58 -2.53
CA GLY A 11 10.42 0.90 -3.24
C GLY A 11 9.37 1.52 -2.33
N ALA A 12 9.16 0.97 -1.13
CA ALA A 12 8.24 1.53 -0.16
C ALA A 12 8.62 2.97 0.28
N VAL A 13 9.91 3.25 0.46
CA VAL A 13 10.39 4.60 0.81
C VAL A 13 10.15 5.57 -0.36
N VAL A 14 10.36 5.15 -1.61
CA VAL A 14 10.08 5.98 -2.80
C VAL A 14 8.59 6.32 -2.88
N VAL A 15 7.71 5.33 -2.71
CA VAL A 15 6.25 5.56 -2.71
C VAL A 15 5.82 6.54 -1.61
N LEU A 16 6.39 6.41 -0.41
CA LEU A 16 6.12 7.35 0.68
C LEU A 16 6.61 8.76 0.37
N HIS A 17 7.77 8.88 -0.27
CA HIS A 17 8.33 10.18 -0.67
C HIS A 17 7.45 10.87 -1.72
N GLU A 18 6.99 10.15 -2.73
CA GLU A 18 6.08 10.70 -3.76
C GLU A 18 4.70 11.08 -3.18
N ALA A 19 4.26 10.38 -2.13
CA ALA A 19 2.96 10.62 -1.50
C ALA A 19 3.01 11.60 -0.32
N VAL A 20 4.19 12.03 0.14
CA VAL A 20 4.35 12.72 1.43
C VAL A 20 3.48 13.97 1.56
N GLU A 21 3.37 14.76 0.49
CA GLU A 21 2.57 15.99 0.47
C GLU A 21 1.08 15.71 0.74
N LYS A 22 0.59 14.55 0.31
CA LYS A 22 -0.80 14.11 0.51
C LYS A 22 -1.02 13.46 1.88
N LEU A 23 0.06 13.15 2.61
CA LEU A 23 0.07 12.37 3.86
C LEU A 23 0.39 13.23 5.10
N SER A 24 0.00 14.51 5.11
CA SER A 24 0.25 15.45 6.22
C SER A 24 -0.30 15.03 7.58
N LYS A 25 -1.30 14.14 7.62
CA LYS A 25 -1.92 13.60 8.85
C LYS A 25 -1.47 12.17 9.17
N LEU A 26 -0.48 11.64 8.45
CA LEU A 26 0.03 10.30 8.68
C LEU A 26 0.65 10.20 10.07
N LYS A 27 0.24 9.18 10.82
CA LYS A 27 0.76 8.89 12.17
C LYS A 27 1.40 7.52 12.27
N VAL A 28 0.84 6.54 11.58
CA VAL A 28 1.25 5.14 11.66
C VAL A 28 1.33 4.56 10.27
N VAL A 29 2.41 3.83 10.00
CA VAL A 29 2.60 3.01 8.80
C VAL A 29 2.69 1.55 9.25
N TRP A 30 1.69 0.76 8.89
CA TRP A 30 1.71 -0.68 9.11
C TRP A 30 2.48 -1.37 7.99
N VAL A 31 3.39 -2.26 8.35
CA VAL A 31 4.20 -3.01 7.39
C VAL A 31 4.26 -4.48 7.74
N ASP A 32 4.47 -5.35 6.75
CA ASP A 32 4.70 -6.77 6.98
C ASP A 32 6.09 -7.02 7.62
N GLN A 33 6.29 -8.22 8.18
CA GLN A 33 7.52 -8.64 8.85
C GLN A 33 8.80 -8.43 8.03
N ASP A 34 8.73 -8.53 6.70
CA ASP A 34 9.87 -8.35 5.79
C ASP A 34 10.38 -6.90 5.72
N TYR A 35 9.61 -5.93 6.23
CA TYR A 35 10.00 -4.52 6.37
C TYR A 35 10.57 -4.20 7.75
N SER A 36 10.81 -5.21 8.58
CA SER A 36 11.45 -5.04 9.89
C SER A 36 12.87 -4.47 9.77
N GLY A 37 13.27 -3.71 10.80
CA GLY A 37 14.61 -3.15 10.95
C GLY A 37 14.62 -1.64 11.20
N GLU A 38 15.57 -1.21 12.03
CA GLU A 38 15.69 0.20 12.42
C GLU A 38 15.98 1.13 11.24
N ASN A 39 16.74 0.65 10.25
CA ASN A 39 17.08 1.41 9.05
C ASN A 39 15.84 1.79 8.23
N PHE A 40 14.88 0.86 8.08
CA PHE A 40 13.64 1.15 7.35
C PHE A 40 12.77 2.14 8.13
N ALA A 41 12.60 1.92 9.43
CA ALA A 41 11.85 2.85 10.28
C ALA A 41 12.45 4.27 10.28
N ARG A 42 13.79 4.38 10.27
CA ARG A 42 14.50 5.66 10.18
C ARG A 42 14.27 6.34 8.83
N ALA A 43 14.32 5.57 7.73
CA ALA A 43 14.05 6.10 6.39
C ALA A 43 12.61 6.63 6.27
N VAL A 44 11.62 5.91 6.80
CA VAL A 44 10.21 6.37 6.82
C VAL A 44 10.05 7.67 7.62
N LYS A 45 10.71 7.78 8.79
CA LYS A 45 10.67 9.02 9.58
C LYS A 45 11.31 10.19 8.86
N GLN A 46 12.45 9.96 8.20
CA GLN A 46 13.15 10.99 7.43
C GLN A 46 12.32 11.50 6.24
N VAL A 47 11.59 10.61 5.58
CA VAL A 47 10.75 10.98 4.43
C VAL A 47 9.45 11.64 4.87
N CYS A 48 8.78 11.10 5.88
CA CYS A 48 7.45 11.57 6.27
C CYS A 48 7.51 12.64 7.37
N SER A 49 7.91 12.26 8.57
CA SER A 49 8.07 13.11 9.76
C SER A 49 8.53 12.22 10.93
N ASP A 50 9.28 12.79 11.87
CA ASP A 50 9.71 12.11 13.10
C ASP A 50 8.55 11.61 13.96
N SER A 51 7.35 12.19 13.81
CA SER A 51 6.15 11.78 14.52
C SER A 51 5.53 10.48 13.98
N VAL A 52 5.95 9.99 12.82
CA VAL A 52 5.39 8.77 12.21
C VAL A 52 5.98 7.52 12.88
N GLN A 53 5.08 6.62 13.27
CA GLN A 53 5.44 5.32 13.83
C GLN A 53 5.35 4.25 12.74
N VAL A 54 6.36 3.38 12.68
CA VAL A 54 6.33 2.18 11.82
C VAL A 54 6.02 0.99 12.70
N GLU A 55 4.88 0.37 12.44
CA GLU A 55 4.39 -0.80 13.17
C GLU A 55 4.52 -2.03 12.28
N VAL A 56 5.37 -2.98 12.70
CA VAL A 56 5.55 -4.25 12.01
C VAL A 56 4.46 -5.21 12.45
N ILE A 57 3.65 -5.66 11.50
CA ILE A 57 2.64 -6.69 11.68
C ILE A 57 3.31 -8.03 11.37
N GLU A 58 3.67 -8.74 12.43
CA GLU A 58 4.32 -10.04 12.34
C GLU A 58 3.51 -11.15 13.00
N ARG A 59 3.86 -12.39 12.66
CA ARG A 59 3.26 -13.55 13.31
C ARG A 59 3.93 -13.82 14.65
N GLN A 60 3.16 -14.06 15.69
CA GLN A 60 3.69 -14.40 17.01
C GLN A 60 3.94 -15.90 17.18
N SER A 61 3.23 -16.74 16.43
CA SER A 61 3.35 -18.19 16.49
C SER A 61 3.80 -18.82 15.16
N LYS A 62 4.32 -20.05 15.24
CA LYS A 62 4.62 -20.87 14.05
C LYS A 62 3.38 -21.48 13.39
N ASN A 63 2.23 -21.37 14.05
CA ASN A 63 0.97 -21.89 13.54
C ASN A 63 0.30 -20.84 12.63
N PHE A 64 -0.73 -21.26 11.90
CA PHE A 64 -1.52 -20.31 11.12
C PHE A 64 -2.25 -19.35 12.06
N GLU A 65 -2.00 -18.05 11.86
CA GLU A 65 -2.69 -16.98 12.56
C GLU A 65 -3.12 -15.88 11.58
N ILE A 66 -4.28 -15.29 11.86
CA ILE A 66 -4.79 -14.18 11.07
C ILE A 66 -4.05 -12.92 11.50
N LEU A 67 -3.25 -12.37 10.60
CA LEU A 67 -2.55 -11.12 10.86
C LEU A 67 -3.55 -9.96 10.98
N PRO A 68 -3.45 -9.13 12.04
CA PRO A 68 -4.32 -7.98 12.19
C PRO A 68 -4.10 -7.01 11.03
N LYS A 69 -5.15 -6.30 10.60
CA LYS A 69 -5.12 -5.23 9.56
C LYS A 69 -4.70 -5.64 8.14
N ARG A 70 -4.01 -6.77 7.91
CA ARG A 70 -3.62 -7.25 6.58
C ARG A 70 -4.80 -7.35 5.61
N TRP A 71 -5.97 -7.76 6.14
CA TRP A 71 -7.20 -7.85 5.36
C TRP A 71 -7.60 -6.51 4.70
N ILE A 72 -7.19 -5.36 5.21
CA ILE A 72 -7.54 -4.04 4.65
C ILE A 72 -6.97 -3.89 3.24
N VAL A 73 -5.70 -4.24 3.09
CA VAL A 73 -4.98 -4.19 1.80
C VAL A 73 -5.55 -5.24 0.85
N GLU A 74 -5.65 -6.49 1.32
CA GLU A 74 -6.19 -7.60 0.54
C GLU A 74 -7.64 -7.35 0.07
N ARG A 75 -8.47 -6.74 0.92
CA ARG A 75 -9.84 -6.36 0.57
C ARG A 75 -9.88 -5.29 -0.51
N THR A 76 -8.95 -4.32 -0.47
CA THR A 76 -8.85 -3.28 -1.49
C THR A 76 -8.54 -3.91 -2.85
N PHE A 77 -7.53 -4.78 -2.92
CA PHE A 77 -7.25 -5.55 -4.14
C PHE A 77 -8.40 -6.48 -4.53
N GLY A 78 -9.10 -7.07 -3.57
CA GLY A 78 -10.32 -7.83 -3.80
C GLY A 78 -11.39 -7.02 -4.51
N TRP A 79 -11.61 -5.75 -4.13
CA TRP A 79 -12.53 -4.86 -4.84
C TRP A 79 -12.06 -4.53 -6.25
N LEU A 80 -10.77 -4.21 -6.44
CA LEU A 80 -10.19 -3.94 -7.75
C LEU A 80 -10.35 -5.15 -8.69
N ASN A 81 -10.09 -6.35 -8.20
CA ASN A 81 -10.23 -7.60 -8.95
C ASN A 81 -11.67 -7.93 -9.38
N ARG A 82 -12.70 -7.34 -8.74
CA ARG A 82 -14.09 -7.46 -9.23
C ARG A 82 -14.34 -6.68 -10.53
N PHE A 83 -13.43 -5.78 -10.89
CA PHE A 83 -13.45 -5.10 -12.18
C PHE A 83 -12.60 -5.90 -13.14
N ARG A 84 -13.23 -6.59 -14.11
CA ARG A 84 -12.55 -7.43 -15.11
C ARG A 84 -11.38 -6.73 -15.82
N ARG A 85 -11.44 -5.41 -15.96
CA ARG A 85 -10.37 -4.64 -16.60
C ARG A 85 -9.12 -4.45 -15.73
N LEU A 86 -9.24 -4.57 -14.40
CA LEU A 86 -8.12 -4.52 -13.45
C LEU A 86 -7.62 -5.91 -13.06
N SER A 87 -8.20 -7.01 -13.58
CA SER A 87 -7.76 -8.36 -13.22
C SER A 87 -6.40 -8.73 -13.80
N LYS A 88 -5.94 -7.99 -14.81
CA LYS A 88 -4.60 -8.05 -15.40
C LYS A 88 -4.20 -6.63 -15.76
N ASP A 89 -2.90 -6.38 -15.82
CA ASP A 89 -2.37 -5.13 -16.34
C ASP A 89 -2.51 -5.14 -17.87
N TYR A 90 -3.57 -4.50 -18.37
CA TYR A 90 -3.87 -4.39 -19.79
C TYR A 90 -3.40 -3.07 -20.37
N GLU A 91 -3.14 -2.07 -19.53
CA GLU A 91 -2.85 -0.72 -19.99
C GLU A 91 -1.34 -0.57 -20.20
N LEU A 92 -0.96 0.12 -21.28
CA LEU A 92 0.44 0.35 -21.61
C LEU A 92 0.99 1.61 -20.92
N ASP A 93 0.12 2.45 -20.38
CA ASP A 93 0.43 3.72 -19.75
C ASP A 93 -0.06 3.72 -18.29
N THR A 94 0.83 4.12 -17.38
CA THR A 94 0.57 4.22 -15.95
C THR A 94 -0.55 5.20 -15.62
N ASP A 95 -0.74 6.25 -16.43
CA ASP A 95 -1.83 7.21 -16.24
C ASP A 95 -3.20 6.55 -16.50
N MET A 96 -3.26 5.67 -17.49
CA MET A 96 -4.48 4.92 -17.80
C MET A 96 -4.80 3.90 -16.71
N SER A 97 -3.79 3.18 -16.21
CA SER A 97 -3.96 2.28 -15.06
C SER A 97 -4.45 3.02 -13.82
N THR A 98 -3.90 4.21 -13.57
CA THR A 98 -4.32 5.08 -12.46
C THR A 98 -5.78 5.53 -12.60
N ALA A 99 -6.19 5.99 -13.79
CA ALA A 99 -7.57 6.38 -14.07
C ALA A 99 -8.56 5.23 -13.87
N MET A 100 -8.20 4.01 -14.30
CA MET A 100 -9.00 2.81 -14.13
C MET A 100 -9.17 2.44 -12.64
N ILE A 101 -8.11 2.57 -11.83
CA ILE A 101 -8.19 2.37 -10.37
C ILE A 101 -9.14 3.40 -9.75
N TYR A 102 -9.00 4.69 -10.06
CA TYR A 102 -9.89 5.71 -9.52
C TYR A 102 -11.37 5.48 -9.91
N GLY A 103 -11.65 5.17 -11.17
CA GLY A 103 -13.01 4.88 -11.62
C GLY A 103 -13.63 3.69 -10.89
N SER A 104 -12.83 2.65 -10.62
CA SER A 104 -13.29 1.48 -9.87
C SER A 104 -13.65 1.80 -8.41
N LEU A 105 -12.82 2.62 -7.73
CA LEU A 105 -13.04 3.03 -6.35
C LEU A 105 -14.21 4.01 -6.23
N ILE A 106 -14.39 4.93 -7.19
CA ILE A 106 -15.57 5.82 -7.25
C ILE A 106 -16.85 5.00 -7.36
N ARG A 107 -16.91 4.01 -8.27
CA ARG A 107 -18.08 3.12 -8.39
C ARG A 107 -18.35 2.32 -7.12
N LEU A 108 -17.29 1.90 -6.41
CA LEU A 108 -17.45 1.24 -5.12
C LEU A 108 -18.06 2.19 -4.08
N MET A 109 -17.57 3.43 -4.01
CA MET A 109 -18.09 4.44 -3.07
C MET A 109 -19.55 4.78 -3.39
N THR A 110 -19.91 5.02 -4.66
CA THR A 110 -21.30 5.33 -5.02
C THR A 110 -22.26 4.21 -4.66
N ARG A 111 -21.87 2.94 -4.89
CA ARG A 111 -22.67 1.78 -4.47
C ARG A 111 -22.89 1.68 -2.97
N ARG A 112 -21.97 2.19 -2.15
CA ARG A 112 -22.10 2.20 -0.69
C ARG A 112 -23.00 3.31 -0.18
N PHE A 113 -23.10 4.41 -0.91
CA PHE A 113 -24.00 5.50 -0.56
C PHE A 113 -25.45 5.20 -0.93
N THR A 114 -25.68 4.36 -1.93
CA THR A 114 -27.02 3.99 -2.40
C THR A 114 -27.56 2.70 -1.81
N ALA A 115 -26.77 1.97 -1.02
CA ALA A 115 -27.14 0.72 -0.37
C ALA A 115 -27.55 0.97 1.08
#